data_AF-A0A1H2YIC1-F1
#
_entry.id   AF-A0A1H2YIC1-F1
#
_cell.length_a   1.000
_cell.length_b   1.000
_cell.length_c   1.000
_cell.angle_alpha   90.00
_cell.angle_beta   90.00
_cell.angle_gamma   90.00
#
_symmetry.space_group_name_H-M   'P 1'
#
loop_
_entity.id
_entity.type
_entity.pdbx_description
1 polymer ?
#
loop_
_entity_poly.entity_id
_entity_poly.type
_entity_poly.pdbx_seq_one_letter_code
_entity_poly.pdbx_strand_id
1 'polypeptide(L)'
;MKVNNYDDLEYIYRFDDKKNNEKDNKTTNRTNNDLDKTAFLRLLTTQLANQDPLNPIEDREFIAQLAQFTALEQMQNLNKTVETLGGELLDSIEMLNVNQIQANIQLLKEVTNIRKAMESYFGIEPDPGKIDKLELKIKVEMVKRLKEDNFTKESWAVLQEAINMAIEVIENEEATDSEIENAYRKLLAAVEGLEGKESK
;
A
#
# COMPACT_ATOMS: atom_id res chain seq x y z
N MET A 1 23.98 -30.93 -35.13
CA MET A 1 22.51 -30.75 -35.01
C MET A 1 22.24 -30.15 -33.66
N LYS A 2 21.49 -29.04 -33.63
CA LYS A 2 21.11 -28.29 -32.43
C LYS A 2 20.01 -29.05 -31.68
N VAL A 3 20.08 -29.08 -30.35
CA VAL A 3 18.88 -29.00 -29.50
C VAL A 3 19.25 -28.17 -28.27
N ASN A 4 19.03 -26.87 -28.40
CA ASN A 4 18.92 -25.96 -27.26
C ASN A 4 17.58 -26.27 -26.60
N ASN A 5 17.56 -26.70 -25.34
CA ASN A 5 16.35 -26.72 -24.54
C ASN A 5 16.40 -25.57 -23.54
N TYR A 6 16.19 -24.37 -24.06
CA TYR A 6 15.94 -23.12 -23.32
C TYR A 6 14.42 -22.87 -23.23
N ASP A 7 13.64 -23.93 -23.03
CA ASP A 7 12.19 -23.84 -22.92
C ASP A 7 11.81 -23.67 -21.44
N ASP A 8 12.08 -22.46 -20.94
CA ASP A 8 11.16 -21.66 -20.13
C ASP A 8 11.77 -20.29 -19.85
N LEU A 9 11.99 -19.54 -20.94
CA LEU A 9 12.23 -18.10 -20.91
C LEU A 9 10.88 -17.36 -21.05
N GLU A 10 10.00 -17.48 -20.05
CA GLU A 10 8.82 -16.63 -20.00
C GLU A 10 9.16 -15.32 -19.26
N TYR A 11 9.87 -14.43 -19.96
CA TYR A 11 9.96 -13.03 -19.58
C TYR A 11 8.63 -12.34 -19.85
N ILE A 12 7.65 -12.55 -18.98
CA ILE A 12 6.42 -11.74 -18.97
C ILE A 12 6.70 -10.43 -18.22
N TYR A 13 7.31 -9.47 -18.92
CA TYR A 13 7.07 -8.06 -18.64
C TYR A 13 5.65 -7.73 -19.12
N ARG A 14 4.64 -8.11 -18.34
CA ARG A 14 3.33 -7.48 -18.48
C ARG A 14 3.39 -6.10 -17.81
N PHE A 15 3.66 -5.09 -18.62
CA PHE A 15 2.96 -3.82 -18.42
C PHE A 15 1.48 -4.13 -18.60
N ASP A 16 0.79 -4.37 -17.49
CA ASP A 16 -0.67 -4.36 -17.49
C ASP A 16 -1.11 -2.93 -17.82
N ASP A 17 -1.22 -2.62 -19.12
CA ASP A 17 -2.06 -1.55 -19.63
C ASP A 17 -3.52 -1.94 -19.32
N LYS A 18 -3.91 -1.81 -18.06
CA LYS A 18 -5.33 -1.73 -17.71
C LYS A 18 -5.86 -0.43 -18.29
N LYS A 19 -6.36 -0.52 -19.53
CA LYS A 19 -7.44 0.35 -20.01
C LYS A 19 -8.64 0.16 -19.07
N ASN A 20 -8.65 0.90 -17.96
CA ASN A 20 -9.86 1.13 -17.19
C ASN A 20 -10.79 2.01 -18.00
N ASN A 21 -11.65 1.36 -18.78
CA ASN A 21 -12.86 1.94 -19.31
C ASN A 21 -14.01 1.52 -18.38
N GLU A 22 -14.13 2.21 -17.26
CA GLU A 22 -15.35 2.14 -16.43
C GLU A 22 -15.64 3.49 -15.80
N LYS A 23 -16.45 4.24 -16.55
CA LYS A 23 -17.61 5.04 -16.11
C LYS A 23 -17.36 6.04 -14.98
N ASP A 24 -17.29 7.29 -15.42
CA ASP A 24 -17.84 8.47 -14.72
C ASP A 24 -19.02 8.11 -13.82
N ASN A 25 -18.80 8.09 -12.51
CA ASN A 25 -19.83 8.37 -11.52
C ASN A 25 -19.20 8.66 -10.15
N LYS A 26 -18.67 9.88 -10.02
CA LYS A 26 -18.84 10.65 -8.79
C LYS A 26 -18.59 12.11 -9.10
N THR A 27 -19.64 12.78 -9.56
CA THR A 27 -19.85 14.19 -9.25
C THR A 27 -19.77 14.30 -7.74
N THR A 28 -18.58 14.58 -7.22
CA THR A 28 -18.43 14.97 -5.83
C THR A 28 -19.17 16.30 -5.71
N ASN A 29 -20.20 16.32 -4.86
CA ASN A 29 -20.89 17.52 -4.40
C ASN A 29 -19.88 18.49 -3.75
N ARG A 30 -19.09 19.19 -4.56
CA ARG A 30 -18.14 20.25 -4.14
C ARG A 30 -18.66 21.64 -4.46
N THR A 31 -19.98 21.82 -4.56
CA THR A 31 -20.57 23.12 -4.91
C THR A 31 -21.64 23.61 -3.93
N ASN A 32 -21.88 22.93 -2.81
CA ASN A 32 -22.84 23.42 -1.82
C ASN A 32 -22.18 24.35 -0.77
N ASN A 33 -20.99 24.01 -0.26
CA ASN A 33 -20.35 24.81 0.79
C ASN A 33 -19.85 26.20 0.32
N ASP A 34 -19.57 26.39 -0.97
CA ASP A 34 -19.09 27.68 -1.49
C ASP A 34 -20.26 28.64 -1.85
N LEU A 35 -21.39 28.04 -2.24
CA LEU A 35 -22.63 28.76 -2.53
C LEU A 35 -23.24 29.34 -1.24
N ASP A 36 -23.23 28.57 -0.14
CA ASP A 36 -23.81 28.98 1.14
C ASP A 36 -23.00 30.12 1.80
N LYS A 37 -21.67 30.11 1.66
CA LYS A 37 -20.79 31.21 2.09
C LYS A 37 -21.00 32.48 1.29
N THR A 38 -21.14 32.37 -0.03
CA THR A 38 -21.36 33.53 -0.92
C THR A 38 -22.76 34.12 -0.72
N ALA A 39 -23.77 33.28 -0.51
CA ALA A 39 -25.12 33.70 -0.15
C ALA A 39 -25.14 34.39 1.24
N PHE A 40 -24.39 33.88 2.21
CA PHE A 40 -24.22 34.49 3.53
C PHE A 40 -23.53 35.86 3.45
N LEU A 41 -22.40 35.98 2.76
CA LEU A 41 -21.70 37.25 2.60
C LEU A 41 -22.57 38.28 1.86
N ARG A 42 -23.33 37.85 0.86
CA ARG A 42 -24.28 38.73 0.16
C ARG A 42 -25.41 39.18 1.06
N LEU A 43 -25.95 38.31 1.90
CA LEU A 43 -26.98 38.65 2.89
C LEU A 43 -26.44 39.63 3.94
N LEU A 44 -25.22 39.38 4.44
CA LEU A 44 -24.49 40.26 5.36
C LEU A 44 -24.28 41.66 4.75
N THR A 45 -23.82 41.70 3.50
CA THR A 45 -23.56 42.97 2.80
C THR A 45 -24.86 43.72 2.48
N THR A 46 -25.94 42.99 2.18
CA THR A 46 -27.26 43.54 1.89
C THR A 46 -27.94 44.11 3.14
N GLN A 47 -27.78 43.44 4.30
CA GLN A 47 -28.29 43.93 5.58
C GLN A 47 -27.51 45.17 6.03
N LEU A 48 -26.17 45.18 5.91
CA LEU A 48 -25.34 46.38 6.15
C LEU A 48 -25.75 47.60 5.28
N ALA A 49 -26.15 47.35 4.04
CA ALA A 49 -26.55 48.40 3.10
C ALA A 49 -27.96 48.97 3.36
N ASN A 50 -28.80 48.29 4.15
CA ASN A 50 -30.24 48.59 4.26
C ASN A 50 -30.76 48.68 5.71
N GLN A 51 -29.88 48.84 6.71
CA GLN A 51 -30.31 48.99 8.11
C GLN A 51 -30.81 50.41 8.41
N ASP A 52 -32.02 50.47 8.97
CA ASP A 52 -32.54 51.67 9.65
C ASP A 52 -31.71 51.89 10.95
N PRO A 53 -31.11 53.08 11.15
CA PRO A 53 -30.18 53.36 12.25
C PRO A 53 -30.76 53.20 13.68
N LEU A 54 -32.08 53.04 13.84
CA LEU A 54 -32.74 53.01 15.13
C LEU A 54 -32.87 51.64 15.81
N ASN A 55 -32.66 50.50 15.11
CA ASN A 55 -32.66 49.15 15.74
C ASN A 55 -31.68 48.15 15.09
N PRO A 56 -30.36 48.31 15.28
CA PRO A 56 -29.33 47.48 14.64
C PRO A 56 -28.87 46.23 15.42
N ILE A 57 -29.50 45.86 16.55
CA ILE A 57 -28.91 44.91 17.52
C ILE A 57 -29.26 43.43 17.23
N GLU A 58 -30.52 43.09 16.94
CA GLU A 58 -30.96 41.68 16.78
C GLU A 58 -30.36 40.98 15.55
N ASP A 59 -30.30 41.65 14.40
CA ASP A 59 -29.78 41.06 13.16
C ASP A 59 -28.26 40.79 13.24
N ARG A 60 -27.53 41.61 14.01
CA ARG A 60 -26.08 41.46 14.18
C ARG A 60 -25.71 40.27 15.04
N GLU A 61 -26.49 39.96 16.08
CA GLU A 61 -26.24 38.80 16.94
C GLU A 61 -26.48 37.48 16.21
N PHE A 62 -27.54 37.38 15.40
CA PHE A 62 -27.81 36.19 14.60
C PHE A 62 -26.73 35.95 13.53
N ILE A 63 -26.31 37.01 12.82
CA ILE A 63 -25.19 36.95 11.87
C ILE A 63 -23.90 36.51 12.57
N ALA A 64 -23.59 37.06 13.74
CA ALA A 64 -22.39 36.72 14.49
C ALA A 64 -22.38 35.24 14.88
N GLN A 65 -23.53 34.69 15.30
CA GLN A 65 -23.67 33.27 15.60
C GLN A 65 -23.50 32.41 14.34
N LEU A 66 -24.09 32.79 13.20
CA LEU A 66 -23.90 32.07 11.93
C LEU A 66 -22.44 32.11 11.43
N ALA A 67 -21.76 33.25 11.57
CA ALA A 67 -20.34 33.36 11.26
C ALA A 67 -19.49 32.45 12.16
N GLN A 68 -19.84 32.36 13.45
CA GLN A 68 -19.20 31.46 14.40
C GLN A 68 -19.41 29.98 14.03
N PHE A 69 -20.63 29.59 13.64
CA PHE A 69 -20.91 28.24 13.15
C PHE A 69 -20.17 27.92 11.84
N THR A 70 -20.14 28.87 10.90
CA THR A 70 -19.41 28.71 9.62
C THR A 70 -17.91 28.55 9.85
N ALA A 71 -17.33 29.32 10.78
CA ALA A 71 -15.93 29.20 11.16
C ALA A 71 -15.62 27.84 11.80
N LEU A 72 -16.49 27.35 12.69
CA LEU A 72 -16.36 26.03 13.30
C LEU A 72 -16.46 24.91 12.26
N GLU A 73 -17.40 24.99 11.33
CA GLU A 73 -17.53 24.01 10.25
C GLU A 73 -16.29 24.02 9.34
N GLN A 74 -15.77 25.21 8.99
CA GLN A 74 -14.53 25.32 8.23
C GLN A 74 -13.34 24.72 9.00
N MET A 75 -13.25 24.94 10.31
CA MET A 75 -12.22 24.33 11.14
C MET A 75 -12.34 22.80 11.17
N GLN A 76 -13.55 22.26 11.27
CA GLN A 76 -13.80 20.82 11.18
C GLN A 76 -13.42 20.26 9.80
N ASN A 77 -13.71 20.98 8.73
CA ASN A 77 -13.32 20.60 7.37
C ASN A 77 -11.80 20.65 7.16
N LEU A 78 -11.12 21.64 7.76
CA LEU A 78 -9.66 21.69 7.79
C LEU A 78 -9.06 20.50 8.54
N ASN A 79 -9.60 20.15 9.72
CA ASN A 79 -9.15 18.98 10.48
C ASN A 79 -9.29 17.69 9.65
N LYS A 80 -10.42 17.48 8.97
CA LYS A 80 -10.60 16.34 8.05
C LYS A 80 -9.60 16.33 6.90
N THR A 81 -9.27 17.50 6.35
CA THR A 81 -8.30 17.64 5.26
C THR A 81 -6.89 17.28 5.76
N VAL A 82 -6.53 17.72 6.97
CA VAL A 82 -5.25 17.39 7.60
C VAL A 82 -5.16 15.90 7.93
N GLU A 83 -6.23 15.28 8.41
CA GLU A 83 -6.29 13.82 8.63
C GLU A 83 -6.11 13.05 7.32
N THR A 84 -6.79 13.48 6.25
CA THR A 84 -6.67 12.87 4.92
C THR A 84 -5.25 13.00 4.39
N LEU A 85 -4.66 14.20 4.46
CA LEU A 85 -3.27 14.44 4.05
C LEU A 85 -2.29 13.61 4.88
N GLY A 86 -2.54 13.47 6.18
CA GLY A 86 -1.75 12.59 7.05
C GLY A 86 -1.77 11.14 6.58
N GLY A 87 -2.94 10.62 6.19
CA GLY A 87 -3.08 9.29 5.59
C GLY A 87 -2.33 9.16 4.25
N GLU A 88 -2.55 10.09 3.32
CA GLU A 88 -1.89 10.07 2.00
C GLU A 88 -0.35 10.14 2.11
N LEU A 89 0.17 10.91 3.08
CA LEU A 89 1.61 10.98 3.34
C LEU A 89 2.17 9.66 3.88
N LEU A 90 1.45 8.99 4.79
CA LEU A 90 1.85 7.69 5.30
C LEU A 90 1.87 6.64 4.18
N ASP A 91 0.84 6.61 3.34
CA ASP A 91 0.76 5.73 2.17
C ASP A 91 1.92 6.00 1.19
N SER A 92 2.26 7.26 0.97
CA SER A 92 3.40 7.66 0.12
C SER A 92 4.74 7.18 0.68
N ILE A 93 4.96 7.31 1.99
CA ILE A 93 6.17 6.80 2.66
C ILE A 93 6.23 5.27 2.57
N GLU A 94 5.11 4.57 2.76
CA GLU A 94 5.01 3.11 2.58
C GLU A 94 5.40 2.73 1.14
N MET A 95 4.86 3.44 0.14
CA MET A 95 5.17 3.18 -1.27
C MET A 95 6.64 3.41 -1.62
N LEU A 96 7.26 4.48 -1.09
CA LEU A 96 8.69 4.74 -1.28
C LEU A 96 9.55 3.62 -0.68
N ASN A 97 9.20 3.14 0.51
CA ASN A 97 9.91 2.03 1.15
C ASN A 97 9.76 0.73 0.32
N VAL A 98 8.54 0.42 -0.14
CA VAL A 98 8.29 -0.75 -1.00
C VAL A 98 9.13 -0.68 -2.29
N ASN A 99 9.19 0.48 -2.94
CA ASN A 99 9.99 0.66 -4.15
C ASN A 99 11.49 0.42 -3.87
N GLN A 100 12.02 0.93 -2.75
CA GLN A 100 13.41 0.70 -2.36
C GLN A 100 13.69 -0.78 -2.05
N ILE A 101 12.77 -1.47 -1.35
CA ILE A 101 12.88 -2.91 -1.07
C ILE A 101 12.87 -3.70 -2.38
N GLN A 102 12.00 -3.35 -3.34
CA GLN A 102 11.95 -4.02 -4.64
C GLN A 102 13.24 -3.88 -5.43
N ALA A 103 13.81 -2.67 -5.49
CA ALA A 103 15.10 -2.43 -6.12
C ALA A 103 16.20 -3.30 -5.48
N ASN A 104 16.22 -3.37 -4.14
CA ASN A 104 17.19 -4.20 -3.42
C ASN A 104 16.99 -5.70 -3.71
N ILE A 105 15.75 -6.20 -3.77
CA ILE A 105 15.45 -7.60 -4.13
C ILE A 105 15.92 -7.91 -5.55
N GLN A 106 15.71 -7.01 -6.51
CA GLN A 106 16.17 -7.20 -7.89
C GLN A 106 17.69 -7.29 -7.96
N LEU A 107 18.41 -6.39 -7.29
CA LEU A 107 19.87 -6.46 -7.22
C LEU A 107 20.35 -7.79 -6.61
N LEU A 108 19.69 -8.28 -5.57
CA LEU A 108 20.02 -9.57 -4.96
C LEU A 108 19.79 -10.76 -5.90
N LYS A 109 18.72 -10.74 -6.70
CA LYS A 109 18.47 -11.76 -7.73
C LYS A 109 19.58 -11.78 -8.77
N GLU A 110 20.01 -10.61 -9.25
CA GLU A 110 21.11 -10.52 -10.21
C GLU A 110 22.43 -11.04 -9.62
N VAL A 111 22.75 -10.67 -8.38
CA VAL A 111 23.92 -11.20 -7.66
C VAL A 111 23.86 -12.73 -7.53
N THR A 112 22.67 -13.28 -7.26
CA THR A 112 22.44 -14.74 -7.18
C THR A 112 22.69 -15.41 -8.53
N ASN A 113 22.17 -14.83 -9.62
CA ASN A 113 22.37 -15.34 -10.97
C ASN A 113 23.85 -15.31 -11.36
N ILE A 114 24.57 -14.22 -11.02
CA ILE A 114 26.01 -14.10 -11.25
C ILE A 114 26.77 -15.19 -10.49
N ARG A 115 26.41 -15.43 -9.22
CA ARG A 115 27.03 -16.50 -8.42
C ARG A 115 26.80 -17.87 -9.08
N LYS A 116 25.56 -18.22 -9.44
CA LYS A 116 25.23 -19.48 -10.11
C LYS A 116 25.96 -19.64 -11.45
N ALA A 117 26.05 -18.57 -12.23
CA ALA A 117 26.80 -18.56 -13.49
C ALA A 117 28.32 -18.75 -13.26
N MET A 118 28.85 -18.15 -12.20
CA MET A 118 30.26 -18.31 -11.81
C MET A 118 30.56 -19.74 -11.33
N GLU A 119 29.70 -20.31 -10.48
CA GLU A 119 29.78 -21.72 -10.06
C GLU A 119 29.80 -22.66 -11.27
N SER A 120 28.87 -22.47 -12.20
CA SER A 120 28.81 -23.23 -13.45
C SER A 120 30.09 -23.08 -14.29
N TYR A 121 30.67 -21.89 -14.38
CA TYR A 121 31.94 -21.66 -15.08
C TYR A 121 33.11 -22.45 -14.47
N PHE A 122 33.12 -22.63 -13.15
CA PHE A 122 34.12 -23.45 -12.45
C PHE A 122 33.83 -24.95 -12.48
N GLY A 123 32.80 -25.40 -13.22
CA GLY A 123 32.39 -26.81 -13.27
C GLY A 123 31.69 -27.28 -11.99
N ILE A 124 31.25 -26.34 -11.15
CA ILE A 124 30.36 -26.61 -10.03
C ILE A 124 28.95 -26.56 -10.61
N GLU A 125 28.34 -27.71 -10.86
CA GLU A 125 26.96 -27.72 -11.30
C GLU A 125 26.09 -27.12 -10.18
N PRO A 126 25.26 -26.10 -10.49
CA PRO A 126 24.33 -25.57 -9.51
C PRO A 126 23.39 -26.70 -9.12
N ASP A 127 23.30 -27.01 -7.83
CA ASP A 127 22.30 -27.96 -7.34
C ASP A 127 20.91 -27.34 -7.57
N PRO A 128 20.11 -27.85 -8.52
CA PRO A 128 18.85 -27.22 -8.90
C PRO A 128 17.80 -27.30 -7.78
N GLY A 129 18.01 -28.15 -6.77
CA GLY A 129 17.13 -28.29 -5.61
C GLY A 129 17.61 -27.51 -4.38
N LYS A 130 18.85 -27.01 -4.36
CA LYS A 130 19.37 -26.30 -3.19
C LYS A 130 18.72 -24.93 -3.06
N ILE A 131 17.96 -24.78 -1.98
CA ILE A 131 17.40 -23.50 -1.57
C ILE A 131 18.38 -22.83 -0.62
N ASP A 132 18.94 -21.71 -1.04
CA ASP A 132 19.82 -20.92 -0.21
C ASP A 132 19.03 -19.99 0.71
N LYS A 133 19.66 -19.61 1.82
CA LYS A 133 19.14 -18.63 2.76
C LYS A 133 18.73 -17.31 2.10
N LEU A 134 19.39 -16.93 1.00
CA LEU A 134 19.04 -15.74 0.23
C LEU A 134 17.68 -15.88 -0.47
N GLU A 135 17.37 -17.04 -1.03
CA GLU A 135 16.09 -17.31 -1.69
C GLU A 135 14.94 -17.35 -0.67
N LEU A 136 15.20 -17.93 0.51
CA LEU A 136 14.29 -17.85 1.65
C LEU A 136 14.05 -16.39 2.09
N LYS A 137 15.11 -15.60 2.24
CA LYS A 137 15.00 -14.18 2.60
C LYS A 137 14.21 -13.37 1.58
N ILE A 138 14.46 -13.61 0.28
CA ILE A 138 13.68 -12.98 -0.79
C ILE A 138 12.20 -13.34 -0.66
N LYS A 139 11.87 -14.61 -0.46
CA LYS A 139 10.47 -15.05 -0.31
C LYS A 139 9.80 -14.41 0.91
N VAL A 140 10.47 -14.37 2.07
CA VAL A 140 9.96 -13.70 3.28
C VAL A 140 9.62 -12.24 3.01
N GLU A 141 10.55 -11.49 2.39
CA GLU A 141 10.33 -10.08 2.07
C GLU A 141 9.25 -9.86 1.01
N MET A 142 9.01 -10.84 0.13
CA MET A 142 7.86 -10.79 -0.79
C MET A 142 6.53 -10.99 -0.07
N VAL A 143 6.48 -11.95 0.84
CA VAL A 143 5.26 -12.35 1.56
C VAL A 143 4.86 -11.28 2.58
N LYS A 144 5.81 -10.61 3.24
CA LYS A 144 5.53 -9.49 4.18
C LYS A 144 4.80 -8.31 3.54
N ARG A 145 4.77 -8.21 2.21
CA ARG A 145 4.02 -7.16 1.49
C ARG A 145 2.53 -7.45 1.36
N LEU A 146 2.10 -8.68 1.67
CA LEU A 146 0.68 -9.01 1.71
C LEU A 146 0.02 -8.21 2.85
N LYS A 147 -1.21 -7.75 2.63
CA LYS A 147 -1.98 -7.02 3.64
C LYS A 147 -2.97 -7.97 4.30
N GLU A 148 -2.86 -8.12 5.62
CA GLU A 148 -3.75 -8.96 6.45
C GLU A 148 -5.23 -8.70 6.16
N ASP A 149 -5.58 -7.46 5.84
CA ASP A 149 -6.95 -7.05 5.57
C ASP A 149 -7.63 -7.86 4.46
N ASN A 150 -6.85 -8.42 3.54
CA ASN A 150 -7.35 -9.20 2.41
C ASN A 150 -7.60 -10.68 2.73
N PHE A 151 -7.17 -11.20 3.87
CA PHE A 151 -7.13 -12.65 4.17
C PHE A 151 -7.84 -13.05 5.46
N THR A 152 -8.35 -14.28 5.54
CA THR A 152 -8.96 -14.80 6.77
C THR A 152 -7.96 -14.78 7.92
N LYS A 153 -8.44 -14.56 9.15
CA LYS A 153 -7.56 -14.48 10.33
C LYS A 153 -6.82 -15.80 10.55
N GLU A 154 -7.50 -16.91 10.27
CA GLU A 154 -6.97 -18.27 10.41
C GLU A 154 -5.82 -18.51 9.43
N SER A 155 -6.04 -18.28 8.12
CA SER A 155 -4.99 -18.49 7.11
C SER A 155 -3.82 -17.51 7.26
N TRP A 156 -4.11 -16.28 7.70
CA TRP A 156 -3.09 -15.28 7.98
C TRP A 156 -2.21 -15.67 9.19
N ALA A 157 -2.79 -16.23 10.25
CA ALA A 157 -2.02 -16.68 11.41
C ALA A 157 -1.01 -17.78 11.03
N VAL A 158 -1.42 -18.73 10.17
CA VAL A 158 -0.54 -19.78 9.65
C VAL A 158 0.61 -19.16 8.83
N LEU A 159 0.33 -18.14 8.02
CA LEU A 159 1.36 -17.41 7.29
C LEU A 159 2.36 -16.72 8.23
N GLN A 160 1.89 -16.03 9.26
CA GLN A 160 2.75 -15.33 10.21
C GLN A 160 3.65 -16.30 10.97
N GLU A 161 3.13 -17.46 11.37
CA GLU A 161 3.93 -18.52 11.99
C GLU A 161 5.05 -18.99 11.05
N ALA A 162 4.73 -19.21 9.77
CA ALA A 162 5.72 -19.62 8.78
C ALA A 162 6.77 -18.52 8.49
N ILE A 163 6.37 -17.24 8.49
CA ILE A 163 7.30 -16.12 8.38
C ILE A 163 8.27 -16.09 9.56
N ASN A 164 7.76 -16.25 10.79
CA ASN A 164 8.60 -16.24 11.99
C ASN A 164 9.61 -17.37 11.98
N MET A 165 9.17 -18.60 11.67
CA MET A 165 10.07 -19.75 11.49
C MET A 165 11.15 -19.47 10.43
N ALA A 166 10.77 -18.87 9.30
CA ALA A 166 11.73 -18.51 8.27
C ALA A 166 12.74 -17.45 8.71
N ILE A 167 12.31 -16.45 9.49
CA ILE A 167 13.19 -15.42 10.05
C ILE A 167 14.20 -16.04 11.02
N GLU A 168 13.75 -16.92 11.92
CA GLU A 168 14.65 -17.62 12.87
C GLU A 168 15.75 -18.39 12.13
N VAL A 169 15.39 -19.11 11.06
CA VAL A 169 16.35 -19.85 10.23
C VAL A 169 17.28 -18.92 9.45
N ILE A 170 16.79 -17.76 8.97
CA ILE A 170 17.62 -16.75 8.32
C ILE A 170 18.65 -16.17 9.31
N GLU A 171 18.22 -15.84 10.52
CA GLU A 171 19.07 -15.22 11.55
C GLU A 171 20.09 -16.18 12.16
N ASN A 172 19.80 -17.49 12.18
CA ASN A 172 20.75 -18.51 12.66
C ASN A 172 21.93 -18.69 11.68
N GLU A 173 23.12 -18.20 12.03
CA GLU A 173 24.34 -18.34 11.21
C GLU A 173 24.72 -19.80 10.91
N GLU A 174 24.35 -20.73 11.78
CA GLU A 174 24.64 -22.18 11.65
C GLU A 174 23.47 -22.97 11.05
N ALA A 175 22.44 -22.31 10.53
CA ALA A 175 21.31 -22.98 9.91
C ALA A 175 21.74 -23.95 8.81
N THR A 176 21.30 -25.19 8.92
CA THR A 176 21.59 -26.24 7.96
C THR A 176 20.77 -26.08 6.67
N ASP A 177 21.26 -26.62 5.56
CA ASP A 177 20.54 -26.62 4.28
C ASP A 177 19.12 -27.21 4.42
N SER A 178 18.96 -28.26 5.25
CA SER A 178 17.66 -28.89 5.50
C SER A 178 16.70 -27.99 6.29
N GLU A 179 17.20 -27.18 7.23
CA GLU A 179 16.36 -26.23 7.98
C GLU A 179 15.89 -25.10 7.05
N ILE A 180 16.76 -24.62 6.17
CA ILE A 180 16.44 -23.60 5.16
C ILE A 180 15.35 -24.15 4.21
N GLU A 181 15.53 -25.37 3.70
CA GLU A 181 14.56 -25.98 2.79
C GLU A 181 13.20 -26.20 3.47
N ASN A 182 13.20 -26.69 4.72
CA ASN A 182 11.97 -26.89 5.49
C ASN A 182 11.24 -25.57 5.74
N ALA A 183 11.94 -24.52 6.17
CA ALA A 183 11.37 -23.19 6.36
C ALA A 183 10.79 -22.64 5.05
N TYR A 184 11.49 -22.82 3.93
CA TYR A 184 10.99 -22.41 2.62
C TYR A 184 9.70 -23.16 2.23
N ARG A 185 9.67 -24.48 2.39
CA ARG A 185 8.49 -25.30 2.08
C ARG A 185 7.29 -24.94 2.95
N LYS A 186 7.50 -24.72 4.25
CA LYS A 186 6.44 -24.27 5.16
C LYS A 186 5.90 -22.89 4.77
N LEU A 187 6.79 -21.95 4.45
CA LEU A 187 6.40 -20.63 3.98
C LEU A 187 5.61 -20.70 2.67
N LEU A 188 6.03 -21.54 1.73
CA LEU A 188 5.32 -21.74 0.47
C LEU A 188 3.92 -22.32 0.71
N ALA A 189 3.81 -23.39 1.52
CA ALA A 189 2.54 -24.01 1.85
C ALA A 189 1.58 -23.03 2.55
N ALA A 190 2.11 -22.18 3.44
CA ALA A 190 1.31 -21.16 4.11
C ALA A 190 0.80 -20.08 3.15
N VAL A 191 1.61 -19.69 2.15
CA VAL A 191 1.19 -18.76 1.10
C VAL A 191 0.12 -19.38 0.20
N GLU A 192 0.28 -20.65 -0.18
CA GLU A 192 -0.71 -21.38 -1.00
C GLU A 192 -2.02 -21.62 -0.25
N GLY A 193 -1.96 -21.77 1.07
CA GLY A 193 -3.11 -21.93 1.95
C GLY A 193 -3.78 -20.62 2.38
N LEU A 194 -3.39 -19.47 1.82
CA LEU A 194 -4.05 -18.20 2.10
C LEU A 194 -5.47 -18.18 1.55
N GLU A 195 -6.43 -17.85 2.41
CA GLU A 195 -7.83 -17.72 2.05
C GLU A 195 -8.21 -16.24 2.07
N GLY A 196 -8.79 -15.74 0.98
CA GLY A 196 -9.26 -14.36 0.93
C GLY A 196 -10.47 -14.13 1.85
N LYS A 197 -10.58 -12.94 2.44
CA LYS A 197 -11.86 -12.55 3.07
C LYS A 197 -12.90 -12.39 1.97
N GLU A 198 -14.02 -13.11 2.04
CA GLU A 198 -15.16 -12.85 1.15
C GLU A 198 -15.61 -11.39 1.29
N SER A 199 -15.76 -10.70 0.16
CA SER A 199 -16.35 -9.37 0.14
C SER A 199 -17.82 -9.50 0.54
N LYS A 200 -18.20 -8.91 1.68
CA LYS A 200 -19.61 -8.67 2.00
C LYS A 200 -20.19 -7.55 1.15
#